data_AF-A0A7J3WQ23-F1
#
_entry.id   AF-A0A7J3WQ23-F1
#
_cell.length_a   1.000
_cell.length_b   1.000
_cell.length_c   1.000
_cell.angle_alpha   90.00
_cell.angle_beta   90.00
_cell.angle_gamma   90.00
#
_symmetry.space_group_name_H-M   'P 1'
#
loop_
_entity.id
_entity.type
_entity.pdbx_description
1 polymer ?
#
loop_
_entity_poly.entity_id
_entity_poly.type
_entity_poly.pdbx_seq_one_letter_code
_entity_poly.pdbx_strand_id
1 'polypeptide(L)'
;AKISHVKRRVHYNELTSYAKSELEEILKVVVTEQEDRFVHFFNNARPISIRSHQLELLPGIGKKLMKELLAEREKKPFENFHDIQERVGSVPDPVHMLVKRILAELNEEDRYKVFVR
;
A
#
# COMPACT_ATOMS: atom_id res chain seq x y z
N ALA A 1 28.28 -1.12 16.25
CA ALA A 1 26.95 -0.94 15.60
C ALA A 1 26.88 -1.84 14.38
N LYS A 2 25.71 -2.39 14.03
CA LYS A 2 25.53 -3.28 12.86
C LYS A 2 25.72 -2.59 11.49
N ILE A 3 25.95 -1.27 11.46
CA ILE A 3 26.21 -0.47 10.25
C ILE A 3 27.48 0.36 10.49
N SER A 4 28.43 0.32 9.56
CA SER A 4 29.68 1.09 9.63
C SER A 4 29.62 2.42 8.88
N HIS A 5 29.08 2.44 7.66
CA HIS A 5 28.87 3.64 6.85
C HIS A 5 27.79 3.40 5.77
N VAL A 6 27.09 4.46 5.39
CA VAL A 6 26.09 4.43 4.29
C VAL A 6 26.78 4.89 3.01
N LYS A 7 26.85 4.02 2.00
CA LYS A 7 27.53 4.34 0.72
C LYS A 7 26.69 5.25 -0.18
N ARG A 8 25.47 4.82 -0.51
CA ARG A 8 24.54 5.55 -1.39
C ARG A 8 23.13 4.98 -1.30
N ARG A 9 22.16 5.70 -1.86
CA ARG A 9 20.83 5.17 -2.18
C ARG A 9 20.93 4.26 -3.42
N VAL A 10 20.07 3.25 -3.47
CA VAL A 10 19.96 2.30 -4.58
C VAL A 10 18.53 2.32 -5.12
N HIS A 11 18.38 2.25 -6.43
CA HIS A 11 17.09 2.04 -7.09
C HIS A 11 16.73 0.55 -7.09
N TYR A 12 15.45 0.22 -7.25
CA TYR A 12 15.00 -1.17 -7.28
C TYR A 12 15.74 -2.01 -8.33
N ASN A 13 16.03 -1.43 -9.49
CA ASN A 13 16.71 -2.12 -10.59
C ASN A 13 18.17 -2.50 -10.25
N GLU A 14 18.77 -1.87 -9.25
CA GLU A 14 20.12 -2.14 -8.80
C GLU A 14 20.18 -3.22 -7.70
N LEU A 15 19.03 -3.66 -7.19
CA LEU A 15 18.96 -4.74 -6.21
C LEU A 15 19.32 -6.08 -6.85
N THR A 16 20.05 -6.92 -6.10
CA THR A 16 20.31 -8.30 -6.50
C THR A 16 19.00 -9.10 -6.52
N SER A 17 18.95 -10.20 -7.27
CA SER A 17 17.75 -11.06 -7.32
C SER A 17 17.33 -11.55 -5.94
N TYR A 18 18.30 -11.85 -5.07
CA TYR A 18 18.05 -12.21 -3.66
C TYR A 18 17.46 -11.04 -2.87
N ALA A 19 18.01 -9.84 -3.00
CA ALA A 19 17.46 -8.67 -2.31
C ALA A 19 16.03 -8.34 -2.79
N LYS A 20 15.70 -8.59 -4.06
CA LYS A 20 14.33 -8.40 -4.58
C LYS A 20 13.33 -9.40 -4.00
N SER A 21 13.70 -10.67 -3.86
CA SER A 21 12.82 -11.67 -3.25
C SER A 21 12.59 -11.40 -1.76
N GLU A 22 13.66 -11.05 -1.04
CA GLU A 22 13.57 -10.70 0.38
C GLU A 22 12.78 -9.41 0.60
N LEU A 23 12.85 -8.46 -0.33
CA LEU A 23 12.14 -7.18 -0.21
C LEU A 23 10.63 -7.37 -0.11
N GLU A 24 10.03 -8.30 -0.87
CA GLU A 24 8.59 -8.57 -0.79
C GLU A 24 8.19 -9.09 0.61
N GLU A 25 8.97 -10.03 1.16
CA GLU A 25 8.72 -10.59 2.50
C GLU A 25 8.94 -9.54 3.61
N ILE A 26 10.00 -8.74 3.51
CA ILE A 26 10.26 -7.66 4.46
C ILE A 26 9.15 -6.60 4.39
N LEU A 27 8.66 -6.26 3.19
CA LEU A 27 7.57 -5.31 3.05
C LEU A 27 6.28 -5.82 3.70
N LYS A 28 5.97 -7.12 3.62
CA LYS A 28 4.82 -7.69 4.36
C LYS A 28 4.96 -7.44 5.85
N VAL A 29 6.13 -7.75 6.42
CA VAL A 29 6.40 -7.52 7.85
C VAL A 29 6.24 -6.04 8.20
N VAL A 30 6.84 -5.14 7.41
CA VAL A 30 6.74 -3.68 7.63
C VAL A 30 5.30 -3.18 7.54
N VAL A 31 4.52 -3.69 6.59
CA VAL A 31 3.11 -3.30 6.41
C VAL A 31 2.26 -3.77 7.59
N THR A 32 2.48 -5.00 8.06
CA THR A 32 1.80 -5.54 9.24
C THR A 32 2.21 -4.84 10.52
N GLU A 33 3.50 -4.56 10.74
CA GLU A 33 3.98 -3.86 11.94
C GLU A 33 3.54 -2.39 11.98
N GLN A 34 3.38 -1.76 10.82
CA GLN A 34 2.93 -0.37 10.69
C GLN A 34 1.48 -0.26 10.21
N GLU A 35 0.64 -1.21 10.61
CA GLU A 35 -0.76 -1.31 10.19
C GLU A 35 -1.51 0.03 10.30
N ASP A 36 -1.38 0.73 11.43
CA ASP A 36 -2.01 2.04 11.67
C ASP A 36 -1.75 3.05 10.54
N ARG A 37 -0.52 3.09 10.01
CA ARG A 37 -0.13 4.01 8.94
C ARG A 37 -0.91 3.73 7.65
N PHE A 38 -1.13 2.45 7.36
CA PHE A 38 -1.79 2.02 6.13
C PHE A 38 -3.32 2.05 6.28
N VAL A 39 -3.86 1.71 7.44
CA VAL A 39 -5.28 1.92 7.78
C VAL A 39 -5.63 3.39 7.68
N HIS A 40 -4.75 4.27 8.17
CA HIS A 40 -4.91 5.71 8.01
C HIS A 40 -5.00 6.14 6.53
N PHE A 41 -4.29 5.47 5.61
CA PHE A 41 -4.43 5.73 4.18
C PHE A 41 -5.84 5.38 3.69
N PHE A 42 -6.42 4.23 4.04
CA PHE A 42 -7.81 3.90 3.66
C PHE A 42 -8.81 4.95 4.19
N ASN A 43 -8.61 5.38 5.43
CA ASN A 43 -9.46 6.39 6.08
C ASN A 43 -9.32 7.79 5.49
N ASN A 44 -8.14 8.16 4.98
CA ASN A 44 -7.85 9.53 4.54
C ASN A 44 -7.63 9.66 3.04
N ALA A 45 -7.75 8.57 2.28
CA ALA A 45 -7.63 8.59 0.83
C ALA A 45 -8.62 9.57 0.20
N ARG A 46 -8.13 10.37 -0.75
CA ARG A 46 -8.85 11.47 -1.40
C ARG A 46 -9.01 11.24 -2.91
N PRO A 47 -9.95 11.96 -3.55
CA PRO A 47 -9.99 12.05 -5.01
C PRO A 47 -8.69 12.64 -5.55
N ILE A 48 -8.12 12.02 -6.58
CA ILE A 48 -6.99 12.58 -7.35
C ILE A 48 -7.53 13.56 -8.40
N SER A 49 -8.66 13.22 -9.01
CA SER A 49 -9.38 14.04 -9.98
C SER A 49 -10.88 13.75 -9.90
N ILE A 50 -11.68 14.45 -10.71
CA ILE A 50 -13.12 14.20 -10.84
C ILE A 50 -13.42 12.72 -11.21
N ARG A 51 -12.50 12.05 -11.92
CA ARG A 51 -12.71 10.70 -12.45
C ARG A 51 -11.90 9.61 -11.75
N SER A 52 -11.02 9.94 -10.80
CA SER A 52 -10.12 8.96 -10.18
C SER A 52 -9.82 9.26 -8.71
N HIS A 53 -9.68 8.19 -7.93
CA HIS A 53 -9.49 8.24 -6.47
C HIS A 53 -8.20 7.54 -6.05
N GLN A 54 -7.58 8.00 -4.95
CA GLN A 54 -6.34 7.40 -4.43
C GLN A 54 -6.47 5.91 -4.09
N LEU A 55 -7.65 5.46 -3.66
CA LEU A 55 -7.91 4.03 -3.40
C LEU A 55 -7.76 3.17 -4.67
N GLU A 56 -8.06 3.71 -5.85
CA GLU A 56 -7.94 2.98 -7.12
C GLU A 56 -6.47 2.74 -7.52
N LEU A 57 -5.52 3.40 -6.85
CA LEU A 57 -4.09 3.14 -7.03
C LEU A 57 -3.66 1.80 -6.46
N LEU A 58 -4.43 1.23 -5.52
CA LEU A 58 -4.13 -0.08 -4.97
C LEU A 58 -4.53 -1.18 -5.97
N PRO A 59 -3.62 -2.13 -6.26
CA PRO A 59 -3.89 -3.20 -7.22
C PRO A 59 -5.06 -4.04 -6.71
N GLY A 60 -6.06 -4.26 -7.56
CA GLY A 60 -7.29 -4.98 -7.21
C GLY A 60 -8.46 -4.09 -6.77
N ILE A 61 -8.25 -2.77 -6.56
CA ILE A 61 -9.35 -1.84 -6.27
C ILE A 61 -9.88 -1.22 -7.56
N GLY A 62 -11.00 -1.74 -8.04
CA GLY A 62 -11.78 -1.10 -9.09
C GLY A 62 -12.78 -0.06 -8.57
N LYS A 63 -13.51 0.59 -9.48
CA LYS A 63 -14.53 1.61 -9.15
C LYS A 63 -15.63 1.11 -8.21
N LYS A 64 -16.01 -0.17 -8.33
CA LYS A 64 -17.03 -0.77 -7.46
C LYS A 64 -16.53 -0.86 -6.02
N LEU A 65 -15.37 -1.48 -5.84
CA LEU A 65 -14.76 -1.69 -4.53
C LEU A 65 -14.38 -0.36 -3.86
N MET A 66 -13.90 0.61 -4.65
CA MET A 66 -13.64 1.96 -4.15
C MET A 66 -14.90 2.61 -3.56
N LYS A 67 -16.05 2.49 -4.23
CA LYS A 67 -17.32 3.03 -3.69
C LYS A 67 -17.77 2.32 -2.42
N GLU A 68 -17.60 1.00 -2.35
CA GLU A 68 -17.91 0.21 -1.16
C GLU A 68 -17.03 0.63 0.03
N LEU A 69 -15.72 0.78 -0.19
CA LEU A 69 -14.77 1.27 0.82
C LEU A 69 -15.13 2.68 1.30
N LEU A 70 -15.50 3.59 0.40
CA LEU A 70 -15.93 4.94 0.77
C LEU A 70 -17.22 4.92 1.60
N ALA A 71 -18.20 4.13 1.21
CA ALA A 71 -19.48 4.02 1.91
C ALA A 71 -19.30 3.43 3.32
N GLU A 72 -18.45 2.40 3.47
CA GLU A 72 -18.12 1.85 4.78
C GLU A 72 -17.35 2.87 5.63
N ARG A 73 -16.32 3.50 5.07
CA ARG A 73 -15.55 4.54 5.76
C ARG A 73 -16.41 5.69 6.28
N GLU A 74 -17.43 6.11 5.53
CA GLU A 74 -18.38 7.15 5.95
C GLU A 74 -19.22 6.76 7.18
N LYS A 75 -19.53 5.47 7.34
CA LYS A 75 -20.24 4.98 8.54
C LYS A 75 -19.33 5.03 9.77
N LYS A 76 -18.11 4.51 9.62
CA LYS A 76 -17.10 4.44 10.67
C LYS A 76 -15.72 4.31 10.04
N PRO A 77 -14.70 5.06 10.50
CA PRO A 77 -13.31 4.83 10.11
C PRO A 77 -12.88 3.40 10.42
N PHE A 78 -12.05 2.82 9.55
CA PHE A 78 -11.47 1.51 9.76
C PHE A 78 -10.46 1.54 10.90
N GLU A 79 -10.45 0.48 11.72
CA GLU A 79 -9.53 0.36 12.87
C GLU A 79 -8.30 -0.48 12.54
N ASN A 80 -8.45 -1.50 11.70
CA ASN A 80 -7.39 -2.45 11.33
C ASN A 80 -7.69 -3.07 9.95
N PHE A 81 -6.75 -3.82 9.39
CA PHE A 81 -6.89 -4.54 8.12
C PHE A 81 -7.99 -5.59 8.16
N HIS A 82 -8.19 -6.23 9.32
CA HIS A 82 -9.25 -7.20 9.50
C HIS A 82 -10.63 -6.55 9.39
N ASP A 83 -10.85 -5.39 10.02
CA ASP A 83 -12.08 -4.59 9.92
C ASP A 83 -12.38 -4.19 8.47
N ILE A 84 -11.34 -3.86 7.68
CA ILE A 84 -11.49 -3.57 6.25
C ILE A 84 -12.01 -4.81 5.50
N GLN A 85 -11.42 -5.99 5.75
CA GLN A 85 -11.82 -7.24 5.12
C GLN A 85 -13.22 -7.68 5.54
N GLU A 86 -13.56 -7.60 6.83
CA GLU A 86 -14.86 -8.02 7.34
C GLU A 86 -15.99 -7.15 6.78
N ARG A 87 -15.77 -5.83 6.72
CA ARG A 87 -16.77 -4.88 6.25
C ARG A 87 -16.89 -4.84 4.73
N VAL A 88 -15.78 -5.08 4.03
CA VAL A 88 -15.74 -5.14 2.57
C VAL A 88 -15.14 -6.48 2.16
N GLY A 89 -15.93 -7.56 2.29
CA GLY A 89 -15.50 -8.93 1.99
C GLY A 89 -15.06 -9.21 0.55
N SER A 90 -15.24 -8.24 -0.37
CA SER A 90 -14.70 -8.30 -1.73
C SER A 90 -13.29 -7.72 -1.85
N VAL A 91 -12.75 -7.12 -0.78
CA VAL A 91 -11.39 -6.57 -0.76
C VAL A 91 -10.40 -7.74 -0.71
N PRO A 92 -9.46 -7.83 -1.68
CA PRO A 92 -8.33 -8.74 -1.56
C PRO A 92 -7.51 -8.42 -0.30
N ASP A 93 -6.59 -9.30 0.08
CA ASP A 93 -5.75 -9.07 1.26
C ASP A 93 -5.09 -7.66 1.25
N PRO A 94 -5.45 -6.76 2.19
CA PRO A 94 -4.91 -5.40 2.24
C PRO A 94 -3.39 -5.38 2.31
N VAL A 95 -2.78 -6.32 3.04
CA VAL A 95 -1.33 -6.40 3.17
C VAL A 95 -0.70 -6.67 1.81
N HIS A 96 -1.15 -7.71 1.11
CA HIS A 96 -0.65 -8.04 -0.21
C HIS A 96 -0.82 -6.90 -1.23
N MET A 97 -1.97 -6.22 -1.19
CA MET A 97 -2.24 -5.09 -2.10
C MET A 97 -1.30 -3.92 -1.85
N LEU A 98 -1.05 -3.59 -0.59
CA LEU A 98 -0.12 -2.54 -0.20
C LEU A 98 1.31 -2.88 -0.59
N VAL A 99 1.75 -4.12 -0.35
CA VAL A 99 3.10 -4.58 -0.72
C VAL A 99 3.31 -4.46 -2.23
N LYS A 100 2.37 -4.96 -3.03
CA LYS A 100 2.43 -4.83 -4.49
C LYS A 100 2.46 -3.37 -4.95
N ARG A 101 1.68 -2.50 -4.29
CA ARG A 101 1.70 -1.07 -4.61
C ARG A 101 3.06 -0.43 -4.29
N ILE A 102 3.62 -0.71 -3.12
CA ILE A 102 4.93 -0.18 -2.71
C ILE A 102 6.01 -0.65 -3.69
N LEU A 103 5.99 -1.91 -4.12
CA LEU A 103 6.90 -2.44 -5.13
C LEU A 103 6.77 -1.71 -6.47
N ALA A 104 5.54 -1.50 -6.97
CA ALA A 104 5.31 -0.75 -8.20
C ALA A 104 5.83 0.70 -8.12
N GLU A 105 5.68 1.35 -6.96
CA GLU A 105 6.23 2.69 -6.72
C GLU A 105 7.76 2.70 -6.67
N LEU A 106 8.38 1.67 -6.09
CA LEU A 106 9.85 1.50 -6.06
C LEU A 106 10.42 1.23 -7.46
N ASN A 107 9.65 0.60 -8.34
CA ASN A 107 10.02 0.34 -9.74
C ASN A 107 9.82 1.58 -10.63
N GLU A 108 9.25 2.66 -10.11
CA GLU A 108 8.87 3.85 -10.87
C GLU A 108 7.87 3.56 -12.01
N GLU A 109 7.12 2.46 -11.89
CA GLU A 109 6.06 2.08 -12.85
C GLU A 109 4.84 3.00 -12.74
N ASP A 110 4.65 3.61 -11.56
CA ASP A 110 3.53 4.47 -11.25
C ASP A 110 3.88 5.96 -11.28
N ARG A 111 3.02 6.75 -11.93
CA ARG A 111 3.11 8.21 -11.92
C ARG A 111 2.89 8.82 -10.53
N TYR A 112 2.07 8.17 -9.70
CA TYR A 112 1.72 8.65 -8.37
C TYR A 112 2.48 7.89 -7.30
N LYS A 113 3.24 8.62 -6.48
CA LYS A 113 3.96 8.07 -5.33
C LYS A 113 3.18 8.36 -4.05
N VAL A 114 2.60 7.33 -3.44
CA VAL A 114 1.75 7.44 -2.25
C VAL A 114 2.52 7.01 -1.01
N PHE A 115 3.33 5.96 -1.11
CA PHE A 115 4.02 5.33 0.02
C PHE A 115 5.53 5.56 0.00
N VAL A 116 6.12 5.66 -1.19
CA VAL A 116 7.57 5.83 -1.40
C VAL A 116 7.88 7.30 -1.72
N ARG A 117 8.81 7.93 -0.99
CA ARG A 117 9.29 9.31 -1.24
C ARG A 117 10.80 9.36 -1.44
#